data_AF-A0A820WCJ1-F1
#
_entry.id   AF-A0A820WCJ1-F1
#
_cell.length_a   1.000
_cell.length_b   1.000
_cell.length_c   1.000
_cell.angle_alpha   90.00
_cell.angle_beta   90.00
_cell.angle_gamma   90.00
#
_symmetry.space_group_name_H-M   'P 1'
#
loop_
_entity.id
_entity.type
_entity.pdbx_description
1 polymer ?
#
loop_
_entity_poly.entity_id
_entity_poly.type
_entity_poly.pdbx_seq_one_letter_code
_entity_poly.pdbx_strand_id
1 'polypeptide(L)'
;KTDLRIKLMNEIIKSIHLVKMYVWEKPFQSKVERVRKQETVYIILQSLVNTVKIVNAASFASTFFLVIFGLLWYRGAPFDTDFFTIAFVLISYLRHTYLHNFSSAFTNLSQYWVASSRITKFLLCDEYNRSNAVSYDLKNENAHIDVENIASSWENNASFGLNGITFSAGVGDLVMVIGSIASGKVSKLKCKLTDDGIYAFLEFPIDDITW
;
A
#
# COMPACT_ATOMS: atom_id res chain seq x y z
N LYS A 1 -6.74 3.65 -8.05
CA LYS A 1 -8.10 3.81 -7.48
C LYS A 1 -8.57 2.57 -6.71
N THR A 2 -8.09 1.37 -7.07
CA THR A 2 -8.31 0.12 -6.31
C THR A 2 -7.86 0.20 -4.85
N ASP A 3 -6.75 0.89 -4.56
CA ASP A 3 -6.23 1.09 -3.19
C ASP A 3 -7.25 1.74 -2.25
N LEU A 4 -8.09 2.66 -2.76
CA LEU A 4 -9.11 3.34 -1.96
C LEU A 4 -10.20 2.38 -1.50
N ARG A 5 -10.67 1.50 -2.41
CA ARG A 5 -11.68 0.48 -2.08
C ARG A 5 -11.12 -0.50 -1.05
N ILE A 6 -9.88 -0.97 -1.24
CA ILE A 6 -9.22 -1.91 -0.32
C ILE A 6 -9.07 -1.28 1.06
N LYS A 7 -8.61 -0.03 1.14
CA LYS A 7 -8.50 0.70 2.41
C LYS A 7 -9.85 0.83 3.10
N LEU A 8 -10.88 1.26 2.38
CA LEU A 8 -12.23 1.43 2.93
C LEU A 8 -12.84 0.11 3.40
N MET A 9 -12.66 -0.98 2.66
CA MET A 9 -13.08 -2.31 3.08
C MET A 9 -12.35 -2.76 4.36
N ASN A 10 -11.04 -2.53 4.44
CA ASN A 10 -10.27 -2.86 5.64
C ASN A 10 -10.73 -2.07 6.87
N GLU A 11 -11.08 -0.79 6.71
CA GLU A 11 -11.64 0.03 7.80
C GLU A 11 -13.01 -0.48 8.27
N ILE A 12 -13.88 -0.90 7.34
CA ILE A 12 -15.19 -1.49 7.66
C ILE A 12 -15.03 -2.82 8.40
N ILE A 13 -14.14 -3.70 7.94
CA ILE A 13 -13.90 -5.01 8.56
C ILE A 13 -13.38 -4.84 9.98
N LYS A 14 -12.46 -3.90 10.20
CA LYS A 14 -11.95 -3.57 11.55
C LYS A 14 -13.04 -3.09 12.52
N SER A 15 -14.15 -2.55 12.01
CA SER A 15 -15.24 -1.98 12.80
C SER A 15 -16.58 -2.71 12.61
N ILE A 16 -16.55 -3.98 12.17
CA ILE A 16 -17.76 -4.72 11.78
C ILE A 16 -18.80 -4.86 12.89
N HIS A 17 -18.36 -5.00 14.14
CA HIS A 17 -19.28 -5.09 15.30
C HIS A 17 -20.13 -3.83 15.45
N LEU A 18 -19.53 -2.64 15.29
CA LEU A 18 -20.26 -1.37 15.35
C LEU A 18 -21.26 -1.26 14.18
N VAL A 19 -20.84 -1.66 12.98
CA VAL A 19 -21.71 -1.64 11.80
C VAL A 19 -22.95 -2.51 12.02
N LYS A 20 -22.79 -3.69 12.62
CA LYS A 20 -23.88 -4.61 12.95
C LYS A 20 -24.77 -4.06 14.07
N MET A 21 -24.16 -3.56 15.15
CA MET A 21 -24.86 -3.00 16.31
C MET A 21 -25.78 -1.84 15.93
N TYR A 22 -25.33 -0.96 15.03
CA TYR A 22 -26.10 0.21 14.58
C TYR A 22 -26.86 -0.01 13.27
N VAL A 23 -26.86 -1.23 12.72
CA VAL A 23 -27.53 -1.57 11.45
C VAL A 23 -27.09 -0.65 10.29
N TRP A 24 -25.83 -0.23 10.29
CA TRP A 24 -25.24 0.66 9.28
C TRP A 24 -24.85 -0.05 7.98
N GLU A 25 -25.29 -1.29 7.76
CA GLU A 25 -24.92 -2.08 6.59
C GLU A 25 -25.28 -1.40 5.28
N LYS A 26 -26.50 -0.86 5.17
CA LYS A 26 -27.00 -0.19 3.97
C LYS A 26 -26.20 1.07 3.59
N PRO A 27 -25.93 2.03 4.51
CA PRO A 27 -25.11 3.19 4.18
C PRO A 27 -23.65 2.83 3.87
N PHE A 28 -23.06 1.82 4.53
CA PHE A 28 -21.71 1.37 4.16
C PHE A 28 -21.69 0.68 2.79
N GLN A 29 -22.72 -0.13 2.48
CA GLN A 29 -22.88 -0.75 1.18
C GLN A 29 -22.95 0.29 0.06
N SER A 30 -23.77 1.33 0.21
CA SER A 30 -23.91 2.39 -0.80
C SER A 30 -22.60 3.18 -0.99
N LYS A 31 -21.85 3.41 0.10
CA LYS A 31 -20.53 4.05 0.06
C LYS A 31 -19.52 3.22 -0.73
N VAL A 32 -19.44 1.91 -0.47
CA VAL A 32 -18.59 0.97 -1.22
C VAL A 32 -19.01 0.91 -2.69
N GLU A 33 -20.31 0.85 -2.96
CA GLU A 33 -20.85 0.78 -4.31
C GLU A 33 -20.48 2.03 -5.13
N ARG A 34 -20.52 3.22 -4.53
CA ARG A 34 -20.09 4.46 -5.20
C ARG A 34 -18.63 4.40 -5.63
N VAL A 35 -17.74 3.93 -4.75
CA VAL A 35 -16.32 3.76 -5.06
C VAL A 35 -16.14 2.70 -6.15
N ARG A 36 -16.88 1.59 -6.07
CA ARG A 36 -16.85 0.50 -7.07
C ARG A 36 -17.34 0.96 -8.44
N LYS A 37 -18.38 1.78 -8.53
CA LYS A 37 -18.86 2.36 -9.79
C LYS A 37 -17.79 3.19 -10.47
N GLN A 38 -17.10 4.05 -9.70
CA GLN A 38 -15.98 4.81 -10.24
C GLN A 38 -14.86 3.91 -10.73
N GLU A 39 -14.47 2.89 -9.95
CA GLU A 39 -13.45 1.91 -10.36
C GLU A 39 -13.83 1.14 -11.63
N THR A 40 -15.09 0.71 -11.73
CA THR A 40 -15.61 -0.07 -12.85
C THR A 40 -15.52 0.71 -14.17
N VAL A 41 -15.78 2.02 -14.16
CA VAL A 41 -15.59 2.87 -15.34
C VAL A 41 -14.15 2.80 -15.85
N TYR A 42 -13.15 2.87 -14.96
CA TYR A 42 -11.75 2.75 -15.37
C TYR A 42 -11.40 1.34 -15.86
N ILE A 43 -11.96 0.30 -15.24
CA ILE A 43 -11.76 -1.09 -15.69
C ILE A 43 -12.31 -1.27 -17.11
N ILE A 44 -13.51 -0.76 -17.38
CA ILE A 44 -14.13 -0.83 -18.71
C ILE A 44 -13.30 -0.03 -19.72
N LEU A 45 -12.88 1.19 -19.39
CA LEU A 45 -12.03 2.00 -20.27
C LEU A 45 -10.69 1.30 -20.56
N GLN A 46 -10.07 0.69 -19.55
CA GLN A 46 -8.84 -0.07 -19.70
C GLN A 46 -9.05 -1.30 -20.59
N SER A 47 -10.16 -2.02 -20.40
CA SER A 47 -10.54 -3.15 -21.25
C SER A 47 -10.74 -2.72 -22.70
N LEU A 48 -11.44 -1.60 -22.93
CA LEU A 48 -11.67 -1.06 -24.27
C LEU A 48 -10.36 -0.65 -24.95
N VAL A 49 -9.47 0.05 -24.23
CA VAL A 49 -8.13 0.38 -24.74
C VAL A 49 -7.34 -0.89 -25.07
N ASN A 50 -7.43 -1.93 -24.24
CA ASN A 50 -6.75 -3.20 -24.50
C ASN A 50 -7.30 -3.89 -25.76
N THR A 51 -8.63 -3.94 -25.93
CA THR A 51 -9.28 -4.49 -27.11
C THR A 51 -8.85 -3.73 -28.38
N VAL A 52 -8.87 -2.40 -28.35
CA VAL A 52 -8.42 -1.57 -29.48
C VAL A 52 -6.94 -1.85 -29.81
N LYS A 53 -6.08 -1.98 -28.80
CA LYS A 53 -4.66 -2.34 -29.01
C LYS A 53 -4.52 -3.69 -29.73
N ILE A 54 -5.26 -4.71 -29.32
CA ILE A 54 -5.21 -6.05 -29.93
C ILE A 54 -5.72 -6.01 -31.37
N VAL A 55 -6.87 -5.39 -31.61
CA VAL A 55 -7.49 -5.28 -32.94
C VAL A 55 -6.60 -4.48 -33.89
N ASN A 56 -6.04 -3.36 -33.43
CA ASN A 56 -5.12 -2.55 -34.23
C ASN A 56 -3.84 -3.32 -34.56
N ALA A 57 -3.29 -4.06 -33.60
CA ALA A 57 -2.09 -4.87 -33.82
C ALA A 57 -2.32 -6.03 -34.81
N ALA A 58 -3.52 -6.61 -34.83
CA ALA A 58 -3.90 -7.64 -35.80
C ALA A 58 -4.14 -7.04 -37.21
N SER A 59 -4.87 -5.93 -37.27
CA SER A 59 -5.23 -5.25 -38.53
C SER A 59 -4.00 -4.67 -39.23
N PHE A 60 -3.12 -3.99 -38.48
CA PHE A 60 -1.89 -3.42 -39.03
C PHE A 60 -1.00 -4.48 -39.68
N ALA A 61 -0.88 -5.66 -39.07
CA ALA A 61 -0.10 -6.75 -39.61
C ALA A 61 -0.63 -7.22 -40.96
N SER A 62 -1.94 -7.51 -41.03
CA SER A 62 -2.58 -7.97 -42.26
C SER A 62 -2.47 -6.92 -43.37
N THR A 63 -2.72 -5.65 -43.07
CA THR A 63 -2.60 -4.55 -44.04
C THR A 63 -1.16 -4.37 -44.53
N PHE A 64 -0.17 -4.41 -43.64
CA PHE A 64 1.23 -4.24 -44.00
C PHE A 64 1.72 -5.37 -44.93
N PHE A 65 1.31 -6.61 -44.65
CA PHE A 65 1.56 -7.74 -45.54
C PHE A 65 0.92 -7.56 -46.92
N LEU A 66 -0.37 -7.21 -46.96
CA LEU A 66 -1.10 -7.01 -48.22
C LEU A 66 -0.47 -5.89 -49.07
N VAL A 67 -0.01 -4.80 -48.45
CA VAL A 67 0.64 -3.69 -49.15
C VAL A 67 1.99 -4.10 -49.73
N ILE A 68 2.85 -4.76 -48.96
CA ILE A 68 4.18 -5.21 -49.45
C ILE A 68 4.02 -6.21 -50.59
N PHE A 69 3.17 -7.22 -50.42
CA PHE A 69 2.96 -8.22 -51.46
C PHE A 69 2.24 -7.65 -52.68
N GLY A 70 1.29 -6.73 -52.50
CA GLY A 70 0.66 -6.01 -53.60
C GLY A 70 1.66 -5.20 -54.43
N LEU A 71 2.64 -4.56 -53.78
CA LEU A 71 3.72 -3.82 -54.46
C LEU A 71 4.70 -4.74 -55.19
N LEU A 72 5.07 -5.88 -54.59
CA LEU A 72 5.91 -6.88 -55.24
C LEU A 72 5.22 -7.48 -56.46
N TRP A 73 3.89 -7.66 -56.40
CA TRP A 73 3.07 -8.15 -57.50
C TRP A 73 3.03 -7.16 -58.64
N TYR A 74 2.78 -5.89 -58.33
CA TYR A 74 2.81 -4.81 -59.31
C TYR A 74 4.17 -4.67 -60.02
N ARG A 75 5.28 -4.97 -59.33
CA ARG A 75 6.65 -4.92 -59.88
C ARG A 75 7.02 -6.15 -60.73
N GLY A 76 6.15 -7.15 -60.84
CA GLY A 76 6.38 -8.36 -61.64
C GLY A 76 7.49 -9.27 -61.07
N ALA A 77 7.70 -9.25 -59.75
CA ALA A 77 8.66 -10.15 -59.11
C ALA A 77 8.20 -11.62 -59.24
N PRO A 78 9.13 -12.60 -59.40
CA PRO A 78 8.76 -14.01 -59.41
C PRO A 78 8.20 -14.43 -58.05
N PHE A 79 6.98 -14.98 -58.06
CA PHE A 79 6.30 -15.46 -56.86
C PHE A 79 6.68 -16.91 -56.58
N ASP A 80 7.64 -17.11 -55.69
CA ASP A 80 7.89 -18.43 -55.11
C ASP A 80 7.07 -18.60 -53.82
N THR A 81 6.40 -19.74 -53.69
CA THR A 81 5.50 -20.03 -52.55
C THR A 81 6.30 -20.17 -51.26
N ASP A 82 7.52 -20.70 -51.36
CA ASP A 82 8.43 -20.86 -50.23
C ASP A 82 8.92 -19.50 -49.72
N PHE A 83 9.24 -18.58 -50.63
CA PHE A 83 9.62 -17.21 -50.25
C PHE A 83 8.47 -16.49 -49.54
N PHE A 84 7.23 -16.64 -50.02
CA PHE A 84 6.04 -16.05 -49.40
C PHE A 84 5.82 -16.55 -47.97
N THR A 85 5.86 -17.87 -47.78
CA THR A 85 5.62 -18.48 -46.47
C THR A 85 6.70 -18.10 -45.46
N ILE A 86 7.98 -18.11 -45.86
CA ILE A 86 9.09 -17.71 -45.00
C ILE A 86 8.99 -16.23 -44.63
N ALA A 87 8.71 -15.34 -45.59
CA ALA A 87 8.52 -13.91 -45.33
C ALA A 87 7.33 -13.65 -44.39
N PHE A 88 6.23 -14.39 -44.56
CA PHE A 88 5.06 -14.32 -43.68
C PHE A 88 5.37 -14.72 -42.24
N VAL A 89 6.09 -15.82 -42.05
CA VAL A 89 6.51 -16.27 -40.71
C VAL A 89 7.48 -15.27 -40.08
N LEU A 90 8.48 -14.79 -40.84
CA LEU A 90 9.50 -13.86 -40.33
C LEU A 90 8.89 -12.52 -39.89
N ILE A 91 8.07 -11.89 -40.73
CA ILE A 91 7.43 -10.61 -40.39
C ILE A 91 6.45 -10.80 -39.22
N SER A 92 5.75 -11.93 -39.14
CA SER A 92 4.87 -12.25 -38.01
C SER A 92 5.63 -12.39 -36.69
N TYR A 93 6.83 -12.99 -36.73
CA TYR A 93 7.71 -13.15 -35.58
C TYR A 93 8.36 -11.83 -35.14
N LEU A 94 8.86 -11.07 -36.11
CA LEU A 94 9.41 -9.72 -35.89
C LEU A 94 8.33 -8.81 -35.28
N ARG A 95 7.09 -8.85 -35.76
CA ARG A 95 5.97 -8.10 -35.16
C ARG A 95 5.76 -8.44 -33.68
N HIS A 96 5.69 -9.72 -33.35
CA HIS A 96 5.49 -10.15 -31.96
C HIS A 96 6.64 -9.65 -31.06
N THR A 97 7.86 -9.75 -31.53
CA THR A 97 9.05 -9.35 -30.75
C THR A 97 9.19 -7.82 -30.65
N TYR A 98 9.03 -7.09 -31.76
CA TYR A 98 9.31 -5.65 -31.80
C TYR A 98 8.13 -4.77 -31.43
N LEU A 99 6.88 -5.15 -31.71
CA LEU A 99 5.74 -4.29 -31.40
C LEU A 99 5.10 -4.65 -30.06
N HIS A 100 4.94 -5.95 -29.78
CA HIS A 100 4.29 -6.38 -28.54
C HIS A 100 5.27 -6.38 -27.36
N ASN A 101 6.37 -7.12 -27.45
CA ASN A 101 7.30 -7.25 -26.32
C ASN A 101 7.98 -5.92 -25.99
N PHE A 102 8.34 -5.10 -26.98
CA PHE A 102 8.93 -3.77 -26.75
C PHE A 102 7.98 -2.81 -26.01
N SER A 103 6.72 -2.70 -26.46
CA SER A 103 5.73 -1.84 -25.81
C SER A 103 5.39 -2.31 -24.39
N SER A 104 5.31 -3.63 -24.21
CA SER A 104 5.12 -4.25 -22.89
C SER A 104 6.31 -3.95 -21.97
N ALA A 105 7.54 -4.11 -22.46
CA ALA A 105 8.76 -3.80 -21.72
C ALA A 105 8.79 -2.35 -21.23
N PHE A 106 8.43 -1.38 -22.09
CA PHE A 106 8.37 0.03 -21.70
C PHE A 106 7.33 0.29 -20.60
N THR A 107 6.17 -0.35 -20.70
CA THR A 107 5.11 -0.25 -19.67
C THR A 107 5.58 -0.86 -18.34
N ASN A 108 6.22 -2.02 -18.39
CA ASN A 108 6.75 -2.71 -17.22
C ASN A 108 7.88 -1.92 -16.56
N LEU A 109 8.74 -1.28 -17.35
CA LEU A 109 9.80 -0.40 -16.85
C LEU A 109 9.22 0.81 -16.09
N SER A 110 8.16 1.42 -16.63
CA SER A 110 7.43 2.50 -15.94
C SER A 110 6.83 2.03 -14.62
N GLN A 111 6.18 0.86 -14.60
CA GLN A 111 5.61 0.30 -13.38
C GLN A 111 6.69 -0.03 -12.35
N TYR A 112 7.80 -0.64 -12.78
CA TYR A 112 8.96 -0.92 -11.94
C TYR A 112 9.53 0.36 -11.33
N TRP A 113 9.67 1.42 -12.12
CA TRP A 113 10.16 2.72 -11.64
C TRP A 113 9.29 3.28 -10.51
N VAL A 114 7.96 3.26 -10.69
CA VAL A 114 7.01 3.72 -9.67
C VAL A 114 7.06 2.83 -8.43
N ALA A 115 7.17 1.51 -8.60
CA ALA A 115 7.28 0.57 -7.48
C ALA A 115 8.57 0.79 -6.68
N SER A 116 9.70 0.91 -7.37
CA SER A 116 11.01 1.20 -6.78
C SER A 116 10.98 2.50 -5.97
N SER A 117 10.43 3.58 -6.54
CA SER A 117 10.26 4.86 -5.82
C SER A 117 9.44 4.72 -4.53
N ARG A 118 8.37 3.92 -4.53
CA ARG A 118 7.57 3.66 -3.32
C ARG A 118 8.36 2.89 -2.27
N ILE A 119 9.11 1.87 -2.68
CA ILE A 119 9.96 1.08 -1.80
C ILE A 119 11.05 1.96 -1.19
N THR A 120 11.75 2.76 -2.00
CA THR A 120 12.74 3.73 -1.53
C THR A 120 12.14 4.70 -0.53
N LYS A 121 10.95 5.24 -0.80
CA LYS A 121 10.26 6.14 0.13
C LYS A 121 9.94 5.47 1.47
N PHE A 122 9.55 4.19 1.45
CA PHE A 122 9.29 3.42 2.67
C PHE A 122 10.56 3.11 3.45
N LEU A 123 11.64 2.73 2.76
CA LEU A 123 12.94 2.46 3.39
C LEU A 123 13.63 3.72 3.94
N LEU A 124 13.32 4.88 3.37
CA LEU A 124 13.78 6.19 3.87
C LEU A 124 12.80 6.82 4.86
N CYS A 125 11.75 6.11 5.29
CA CYS A 125 10.94 6.61 6.40
C CYS A 125 11.80 6.70 7.66
N ASP A 126 11.58 7.76 8.44
CA ASP A 126 12.28 7.94 9.72
C ASP A 126 12.06 6.71 10.61
N GLU A 127 13.14 6.00 10.91
CA GLU A 127 13.10 4.93 11.88
C GLU A 127 13.05 5.52 13.29
N TYR A 128 12.31 4.86 14.18
CA TYR A 128 12.29 5.25 15.58
C TYR A 128 13.69 5.07 16.17
N ASN A 129 14.31 6.20 16.54
CA ASN A 129 15.71 6.21 16.98
C ASN A 129 15.81 5.57 18.37
N ARG A 130 16.18 4.28 18.41
CA ARG A 130 16.37 3.49 19.65
C ARG A 130 17.61 3.88 20.45
N SER A 131 18.39 4.84 19.98
CA SER A 131 19.65 5.28 20.62
C SER A 131 19.45 5.98 21.97
N ASN A 132 18.21 6.36 22.32
CA ASN A 132 17.84 6.80 23.66
C ASN A 132 17.39 5.64 24.58
N ALA A 133 17.45 4.39 24.12
CA ALA A 133 17.18 3.23 24.98
C ALA A 133 18.28 3.14 26.04
N VAL A 134 17.88 3.45 27.27
CA VAL A 134 18.71 3.40 28.48
C VAL A 134 19.46 2.06 28.54
N SER A 135 20.77 2.13 28.77
CA SER A 135 21.59 0.94 29.04
C SER A 135 21.11 0.28 30.34
N TYR A 136 20.49 -0.90 30.23
CA TYR A 136 20.06 -1.68 31.39
C TYR A 136 21.26 -2.27 32.12
N ASP A 137 21.53 -1.80 33.34
CA ASP A 137 22.35 -2.54 34.27
C ASP A 137 21.44 -3.52 35.04
N LEU A 138 21.29 -4.73 34.51
CA LEU A 138 20.43 -5.80 35.05
C LEU A 138 20.91 -6.35 36.42
N LYS A 139 21.86 -5.70 37.09
CA LYS A 139 22.47 -6.13 38.35
C LYS A 139 22.01 -5.36 39.60
N ASN A 140 21.15 -4.35 39.47
CA ASN A 140 20.63 -3.62 40.63
C ASN A 140 19.33 -4.25 41.16
N GLU A 141 19.37 -4.75 42.39
CA GLU A 141 18.18 -5.16 43.16
C GLU A 141 17.25 -3.97 43.51
N ASN A 142 17.69 -2.73 43.28
CA ASN A 142 16.95 -1.49 43.54
C ASN A 142 16.50 -0.83 42.22
N ALA A 143 15.62 -1.48 41.47
CA ALA A 143 15.05 -0.89 40.26
C ALA A 143 14.08 0.25 40.62
N HIS A 144 14.48 1.50 40.39
CA HIS A 144 13.62 2.68 40.58
C HIS A 144 13.34 3.31 39.21
N ILE A 145 12.07 3.61 38.94
CA ILE A 145 11.67 4.36 37.75
C ILE A 145 11.64 5.83 38.16
N ASP A 146 12.60 6.60 37.68
CA ASP A 146 12.59 8.06 37.81
C ASP A 146 12.41 8.68 36.44
N VAL A 147 11.42 9.56 36.34
CA VAL A 147 11.01 10.26 35.12
C VAL A 147 11.02 11.74 35.46
N GLU A 148 11.93 12.51 34.87
CA GLU A 148 12.00 13.95 35.09
C GLU A 148 11.72 14.72 33.81
N ASN A 149 10.76 15.65 33.90
CA ASN A 149 10.46 16.65 32.88
C ASN A 149 10.33 16.10 31.44
N ILE A 150 9.63 14.98 31.28
CA ILE A 150 9.42 14.39 29.94
C ILE A 150 8.42 15.24 29.15
N ALA A 151 8.81 15.56 27.92
CA ALA A 151 7.93 16.07 26.89
C ALA A 151 7.88 15.10 25.69
N SER A 152 6.68 14.71 25.27
CA SER A 152 6.49 13.73 24.18
C SER A 152 5.28 14.08 23.32
N SER A 153 5.43 13.96 22.01
CA SER A 153 4.40 14.26 21.03
C SER A 153 4.36 13.18 19.94
N TRP A 154 3.16 12.93 19.39
CA TRP A 154 2.95 11.89 18.38
C TRP A 154 3.37 12.31 16.96
N GLU A 155 3.45 13.62 16.71
CA GLU A 155 3.90 14.19 15.44
C GLU A 155 4.97 15.23 15.74
N ASN A 156 5.96 15.37 14.86
CA ASN A 156 7.13 16.27 15.03
C ASN A 156 6.78 17.77 15.19
N ASN A 157 5.50 18.15 15.22
CA ASN A 157 5.00 19.51 15.45
C ASN A 157 3.57 19.55 16.04
N ALA A 158 3.15 18.53 16.80
CA ALA A 158 1.83 18.56 17.41
C ALA A 158 1.80 19.51 18.63
N SER A 159 0.81 20.41 18.67
CA SER A 159 0.48 21.22 19.87
C SER A 159 -0.07 20.36 21.02
N PHE A 160 -0.43 19.11 20.71
CA PHE A 160 -0.97 18.14 21.64
C PHE A 160 0.11 17.13 22.02
N GLY A 161 0.75 17.35 23.17
CA GLY A 161 1.82 16.52 23.69
C GLY A 161 1.76 16.45 25.21
N LEU A 162 2.40 15.43 25.76
CA LEU A 162 2.72 15.38 27.18
C LEU A 162 3.83 16.39 27.43
N ASN A 163 3.67 17.30 28.39
CA ASN A 163 4.66 18.32 28.71
C ASN A 163 4.92 18.33 30.21
N GLY A 164 6.19 18.29 30.60
CA GLY A 164 6.62 18.52 31.99
C GLY A 164 6.15 17.45 32.97
N ILE A 165 6.22 16.17 32.60
CA ILE A 165 5.87 15.07 33.51
C ILE A 165 7.09 14.68 34.33
N THR A 166 6.97 14.82 35.65
CA THR A 166 7.94 14.33 36.62
C THR A 166 7.27 13.34 37.57
N PHE A 167 7.80 12.13 37.69
CA PHE A 167 7.25 11.06 38.52
C PHE A 167 8.33 10.04 38.90
N SER A 168 8.27 9.51 40.12
CA SER A 168 9.22 8.53 40.63
C SER A 168 8.46 7.35 41.30
N ALA A 169 8.88 6.11 41.02
CA ALA A 169 8.30 4.88 41.60
C ALA A 169 9.36 3.81 41.92
N GLY A 170 9.23 3.15 43.07
CA GLY A 170 10.10 2.06 43.49
C GLY A 170 9.57 0.66 43.20
N VAL A 171 10.40 -0.35 43.49
CA VAL A 171 9.99 -1.77 43.43
C VAL A 171 8.94 -2.05 44.49
N GLY A 172 7.78 -2.55 44.06
CA GLY A 172 6.66 -2.92 44.95
C GLY A 172 5.56 -1.86 45.09
N ASP A 173 5.72 -0.69 44.45
CA ASP A 173 4.70 0.36 44.46
C ASP A 173 3.60 0.09 43.44
N LEU A 174 2.33 0.21 43.88
CA LEU A 174 1.17 0.20 42.98
C LEU A 174 0.85 1.63 42.54
N VAL A 175 1.23 1.97 41.31
CA VAL A 175 1.01 3.30 40.73
C VAL A 175 -0.25 3.33 39.87
N MET A 176 -1.18 4.25 40.17
CA MET A 176 -2.40 4.43 39.40
C MET A 176 -2.38 5.77 38.63
N VAL A 177 -2.66 5.73 37.32
CA VAL A 177 -2.73 6.94 36.47
C VAL A 177 -4.19 7.34 36.24
N ILE A 178 -4.62 8.44 36.86
CA ILE A 178 -5.99 8.98 36.77
C ILE A 178 -5.97 10.34 36.04
N GLY A 179 -7.11 10.77 35.47
CA GLY A 179 -7.23 12.00 34.67
C GLY A 179 -8.54 12.07 33.89
N SER A 180 -8.80 13.19 33.22
CA SER A 180 -9.99 13.38 32.38
C SER A 180 -9.91 12.62 31.05
N ILE A 181 -11.04 12.53 30.33
CA ILE A 181 -11.07 12.01 28.96
C ILE A 181 -10.12 12.87 28.10
N ALA A 182 -9.31 12.22 27.27
CA ALA A 182 -8.26 12.85 26.45
C ALA A 182 -7.09 13.52 27.23
N SER A 183 -6.92 13.26 28.52
CA SER A 183 -5.77 13.81 29.29
C SER A 183 -4.40 13.16 28.98
N GLY A 184 -4.33 12.33 27.94
CA GLY A 184 -3.09 11.67 27.51
C GLY A 184 -2.66 10.44 28.31
N LYS A 185 -3.51 9.82 29.15
CA LYS A 185 -3.13 8.66 29.99
C LYS A 185 -2.48 7.50 29.21
N VAL A 186 -3.09 7.10 28.09
CA VAL A 186 -2.57 6.04 27.22
C VAL A 186 -1.26 6.47 26.56
N SER A 187 -1.14 7.74 26.16
CA SER A 187 0.13 8.28 25.66
C SER A 187 1.23 8.26 26.72
N LYS A 188 0.90 8.50 28.01
CA LYS A 188 1.86 8.44 29.13
C LYS A 188 2.43 7.02 29.31
N LEU A 189 1.55 6.02 29.29
CA LEU A 189 1.95 4.61 29.35
C LEU A 189 2.81 4.24 28.14
N LYS A 190 2.38 4.62 26.93
CA LYS A 190 3.09 4.27 25.70
C LYS A 190 4.46 4.94 25.60
N CYS A 191 4.62 6.17 26.08
CA CYS A 191 5.91 6.85 26.16
C CYS A 191 6.92 6.04 26.98
N LYS A 192 6.50 5.58 28.17
CA LYS A 192 7.37 4.81 29.06
C LYS A 192 7.70 3.40 28.54
N LEU A 193 6.72 2.70 27.97
CA LEU A 193 6.92 1.38 27.32
C LEU A 193 7.86 1.47 26.10
N THR A 194 7.86 2.60 25.39
CA THR A 194 8.71 2.80 24.22
C THR A 194 10.13 3.21 24.60
N ASP A 195 10.31 3.97 25.69
CA ASP A 195 11.63 4.26 26.29
C ASP A 195 12.25 3.02 26.93
N ASP A 196 11.43 2.16 27.55
CA ASP A 196 11.91 0.93 28.20
C ASP A 196 12.08 -0.25 27.22
N GLY A 197 11.80 -0.08 25.91
CA GLY A 197 11.93 -1.16 24.92
C GLY A 197 11.09 -2.42 25.22
N ILE A 198 10.17 -2.35 26.19
CA ILE A 198 9.30 -3.45 26.59
C ILE A 198 8.14 -3.49 25.61
N TYR A 199 8.18 -4.45 24.69
CA TYR A 199 7.03 -4.79 23.85
C TYR A 199 6.02 -5.58 24.68
N ALA A 200 5.24 -4.90 25.52
CA ALA A 200 4.01 -5.48 26.04
C ALA A 200 2.96 -5.41 24.93
N PHE A 201 2.65 -6.55 24.32
CA PHE A 201 1.37 -6.74 23.65
C PHE A 201 0.29 -6.56 24.71
N LEU A 202 -0.26 -5.35 24.81
CA LEU A 202 -1.52 -5.10 25.50
C LEU A 202 -2.63 -5.69 24.63
N GLU A 203 -2.76 -7.00 24.70
CA GLU A 203 -3.99 -7.70 24.37
C GLU A 203 -5.01 -7.26 25.42
N PHE A 204 -5.94 -6.39 25.03
CA PHE A 204 -7.11 -6.12 25.85
C PHE A 204 -7.96 -7.40 25.86
N PRO A 205 -8.15 -8.09 27.00
CA PRO A 205 -9.20 -9.10 27.07
C PRO A 205 -10.53 -8.34 26.98
N ILE A 206 -11.25 -8.54 25.88
CA ILE A 206 -12.58 -7.95 25.64
C ILE A 206 -13.68 -8.78 26.33
N ASP A 207 -13.34 -9.89 26.96
CA ASP A 207 -14.33 -10.79 27.57
C ASP A 207 -14.47 -10.46 29.06
N ASP A 208 -15.28 -9.45 29.36
CA ASP A 208 -16.23 -9.41 30.48
C ASP A 208 -16.80 -7.99 30.68
N ILE A 209 -17.69 -7.58 29.77
CA ILE A 209 -18.70 -6.57 30.09
C ILE A 209 -20.06 -7.18 29.78
N THR A 210 -20.59 -7.87 30.79
CA THR A 210 -22.01 -8.16 30.92
C THR A 210 -22.71 -6.88 31.33
N TRP A 211 -23.52 -6.31 30.43
CA TRP A 211 -24.80 -5.64 30.71
C TRP A 211 -25.67 -5.73 29.45
#